data_AF-A0AAE3CJT0-F1
#
_entry.id   AF-A0AAE3CJT0-F1
#
_cell.length_a   1.000
_cell.length_b   1.000
_cell.length_c   1.000
_cell.angle_alpha   90.00
_cell.angle_beta   90.00
_cell.angle_gamma   90.00
#
_symmetry.space_group_name_H-M   'P 1'
#
loop_
_entity.id
_entity.type
_entity.pdbx_description
1 polymer ?
#
loop_
_entity_poly.entity_id
_entity_poly.type
_entity_poly.pdbx_seq_one_letter_code
_entity_poly.pdbx_strand_id
1 'polypeptide(L)' 'MKRIYIAGPWVFRPNTEDFKADVRALLHGSGTEPVFPTDGLPDGTDMDVS' A
#
# COMPACT_ATOMS: atom_id res chain seq x y z
N MET A 1 5.94 -2.57 -17.62
CA MET A 1 4.96 -2.37 -16.54
C MET A 1 5.32 -1.07 -15.83
N LYS A 2 4.40 -0.10 -15.74
CA LYS A 2 4.65 1.18 -15.06
C LYS A 2 4.33 1.01 -13.58
N ARG A 3 5.11 1.63 -12.69
CA ARG A 3 4.85 1.63 -11.25
C ARG A 3 4.40 3.01 -10.81
N ILE A 4 3.37 3.07 -9.97
CA ILE A 4 2.92 4.34 -9.38
C ILE A 4 2.94 4.23 -7.86
N TYR A 5 3.50 5.26 -7.22
CA TYR A 5 3.56 5.32 -5.76
C TYR A 5 2.29 5.98 -5.21
N ILE A 6 1.55 5.28 -4.36
CA ILE A 6 0.28 5.74 -3.81
C ILE A 6 0.55 6.50 -2.50
N ALA A 7 0.96 7.77 -2.59
CA ALA A 7 1.15 8.63 -1.43
C ALA A 7 -0.19 9.20 -0.91
N GLY A 8 -0.30 9.43 0.40
CA GLY A 8 -1.41 10.18 0.99
C GLY A 8 -1.79 9.77 2.41
N PRO A 9 -2.69 10.52 3.05
CA PRO A 9 -3.14 10.25 4.43
C PRO A 9 -4.09 9.05 4.54
N TRP A 10 -4.30 8.29 3.46
CA TRP A 10 -5.13 7.09 3.46
C TRP A 10 -4.61 6.01 4.42
N VAL A 11 -3.31 6.02 4.75
CA VAL A 11 -2.66 5.10 5.71
C VAL A 11 -3.22 5.22 7.13
N PHE A 12 -3.83 6.37 7.46
CA PHE A 12 -4.44 6.59 8.78
C PHE A 12 -5.91 6.19 8.82
N ARG A 13 -6.47 5.66 7.72
CA ARG A 13 -7.86 5.23 7.67
C ARG A 13 -8.03 3.90 8.38
N PRO A 14 -9.15 3.69 9.10
CA PRO A 14 -9.46 2.40 9.73
C PRO A 14 -9.64 1.27 8.71
N ASN A 15 -10.00 1.59 7.47
CA ASN A 15 -10.23 0.64 6.37
C ASN A 15 -9.16 0.74 5.27
N THR A 16 -7.90 0.83 5.68
CA THR A 16 -6.76 0.98 4.76
C THR A 16 -6.68 -0.13 3.71
N GLU A 17 -6.95 -1.38 4.10
CA GLU A 17 -6.87 -2.52 3.16
C GLU A 17 -7.96 -2.49 2.08
N ASP A 18 -9.18 -2.04 2.40
CA ASP A 18 -10.25 -1.84 1.42
C ASP A 18 -9.82 -0.80 0.36
N PHE A 19 -9.23 0.32 0.81
CA PHE A 19 -8.68 1.33 -0.10
C PHE A 19 -7.60 0.75 -1.03
N LYS A 20 -6.68 -0.06 -0.50
CA LYS A 20 -5.65 -0.70 -1.33
C LYS A 20 -6.27 -1.66 -2.34
N ALA A 21 -7.28 -2.43 -1.94
CA ALA A 21 -8.00 -3.35 -2.82
C ALA A 21 -8.68 -2.60 -3.98
N ASP A 22 -9.37 -1.49 -3.69
CA ASP A 22 -10.02 -0.66 -4.70
C ASP A 22 -9.01 -0.09 -5.71
N VAL A 23 -7.87 0.42 -5.23
CA VAL A 23 -6.80 0.94 -6.11
C VAL A 23 -6.22 -0.16 -6.99
N ARG A 24 -5.99 -1.36 -6.44
CA ARG A 24 -5.52 -2.52 -7.21
C ARG A 24 -6.55 -2.95 -8.26
N ALA A 25 -7.83 -2.97 -7.92
CA ALA A 25 -8.92 -3.31 -8.83
C ALA A 25 -9.02 -2.29 -9.99
N LEU A 26 -8.92 -1.00 -9.70
CA LEU A 26 -8.96 0.08 -10.70
C LEU A 26 -7.81 -0.02 -11.71
N LEU A 27 -6.63 -0.44 -11.27
CA LEU A 27 -5.42 -0.52 -12.11
C LEU A 27 -5.24 -1.89 -12.78
N HIS A 28 -6.07 -2.88 -12.44
CA HIS A 28 -5.99 -4.21 -13.02
C HIS A 28 -6.09 -4.17 -14.54
N GLY A 29 -5.13 -4.78 -15.24
CA GLY A 29 -5.07 -4.79 -16.72
C GLY A 29 -4.55 -3.50 -17.36
N SER A 30 -4.30 -2.42 -16.60
CA SER A 30 -3.79 -1.16 -17.14
C SER A 30 -2.29 -1.17 -17.47
N GLY A 31 -1.58 -2.26 -17.15
CA GLY A 31 -0.11 -2.32 -17.22
C GLY A 31 0.58 -1.47 -16.15
N THR A 32 -0.18 -1.02 -15.14
CA THR A 32 0.30 -0.22 -14.00
C THR A 32 0.19 -1.00 -12.70
N GLU A 33 1.26 -0.96 -11.90
CA GLU A 33 1.37 -1.60 -10.60
C GLU A 33 1.37 -0.53 -9.51
N PRO A 34 0.37 -0.50 -8.60
CA PRO A 34 0.41 0.41 -7.45
C PRO A 34 1.43 -0.09 -6.41
N VAL A 35 2.24 0.84 -5.91
CA VAL A 35 3.18 0.63 -4.81
C VAL A 35 2.68 1.43 -3.61
N PHE A 36 2.43 0.74 -2.50
CA PHE A 36 1.96 1.36 -1.26
C PHE A 36 3.13 1.48 -0.26
N PRO A 37 3.24 2.59 0.51
CA PRO A 37 4.36 2.84 1.42
C PRO A 37 4.54 1.76 2.51
N THR A 38 3.45 1.10 2.90
CA THR A 38 3.43 0.07 3.96
C THR A 38 3.70 -1.32 3.44
N ASP A 39 3.63 -1.54 2.12
CA ASP A 39 3.81 -2.86 1.54
C ASP A 39 5.32 -3.20 1.60
N GLY A 40 5.70 -3.98 2.61
CA GLY A 40 7.10 -4.39 2.84
C GLY A 40 7.77 -3.82 4.08
N LEU A 41 7.06 -3.04 4.90
CA LEU A 41 7.51 -2.79 6.27
C LEU A 41 7.18 -4.02 7.12
N PRO A 42 8.10 -4.51 7.97
CA PRO A 42 7.75 -5.47 9.01
C PRO A 42 6.62 -4.87 9.86
N ASP A 43 5.75 -5.70 10.41
CA ASP A 43 4.54 -5.39 11.17
C ASP A 43 4.81 -4.65 12.51
N GLY A 44 5.96 -4.00 12.64
CA GLY A 44 6.35 -3.21 13.81
C GLY A 44 6.67 -4.05 15.04
N THR A 45 6.64 -5.38 14.94
CA THR A 45 7.01 -6.31 16.02
C THR A 45 8.52 -6.53 16.14
N ASP A 46 9.31 -6.13 15.14
CA ASP A 46 10.79 -6.19 15.16
C ASP A 46 11.45 -4.90 15.70
N MET A 47 10.80 -4.18 16.61
CA MET A 47 11.53 -3.23 17.46
C MET A 47 12.13 -3.98 18.65
N ASP A 48 13.21 -4.71 18.38
CA ASP A 48 14.11 -5.21 19.43
C ASP A 48 14.88 -4.00 19.98
N VAL A 49 14.31 -3.35 20.99
CA VAL A 49 14.97 -2.26 21.72
C VAL A 49 15.93 -2.91 22.71
N SER A 50 17.16 -3.12 22.26
CA SER A 50 18.29 -3.58 23.08
C SER A 50 18.69 -2.53 24.12
#